data_AF-A0A0P7W9A9-F1
#
_entry.id   AF-A0A0P7W9A9-F1
#
_cell.length_a   1.000
_cell.length_b   1.000
_cell.length_c   1.000
_cell.angle_alpha   90.00
_cell.angle_beta   90.00
_cell.angle_gamma   90.00
#
_symmetry.space_group_name_H-M   'P 1'
#
loop_
_entity.id
_entity.type
_entity.pdbx_description
1 polymer ?
#
loop_
_entity_poly.entity_id
_entity_poly.type
_entity_poly.pdbx_seq_one_letter_code
_entity_poly.pdbx_strand_id
1 'polypeptide(L)'
;MNISFSPMRRDDSLTLSRRGDILTINGEAFDFSGIPEGATLPREAVDCDWLASDVVRIDGDLHLALILPHGANAPRETLFPDPVTITEDGPVDLPANSIEENAA
;
A
#
# COMPACT_ATOMS: atom_id res chain seq x y z
N MET A 1 2.86 -5.66 -9.63
CA MET A 1 2.27 -4.48 -8.94
C MET A 1 3.32 -3.86 -8.03
N ASN A 2 3.55 -2.55 -8.17
CA ASN A 2 4.56 -1.80 -7.44
C ASN A 2 3.89 -0.82 -6.48
N ILE A 3 4.10 -1.02 -5.18
CA ILE A 3 3.52 -0.20 -4.11
C ILE A 3 4.63 0.58 -3.42
N SER A 4 4.50 1.90 -3.41
CA SER A 4 5.26 2.78 -2.53
C SER A 4 4.41 3.17 -1.31
N PHE A 5 5.05 3.71 -0.28
CA PHE A 5 4.37 3.98 0.98
C PHE A 5 4.57 5.43 1.44
N SER A 6 3.49 6.04 1.91
CA SER A 6 3.48 7.34 2.57
C SER A 6 3.31 7.10 4.08
N PRO A 7 4.38 7.17 4.88
CA PRO A 7 4.29 6.93 6.31
C PRO A 7 3.42 8.00 6.99
N MET A 8 2.49 7.57 7.84
CA MET A 8 1.56 8.47 8.53
C MET A 8 1.29 8.02 9.97
N ARG A 9 1.36 8.96 10.91
CA ARG A 9 1.03 8.70 12.32
C ARG A 9 -0.48 8.51 12.45
N ARG A 10 -0.92 7.27 12.64
CA ARG A 10 -2.34 6.88 12.70
C ARG A 10 -2.47 5.57 13.47
N ASP A 11 -3.56 5.42 14.22
CA ASP A 11 -3.73 4.29 15.16
C ASP A 11 -4.46 3.08 14.53
N ASP A 12 -4.95 3.19 13.29
CA ASP A 12 -5.55 2.07 12.56
C ASP A 12 -4.48 1.22 11.85
N SER A 13 -4.83 -0.04 11.57
CA SER A 13 -3.94 -1.00 10.93
C SER A 13 -4.18 -1.09 9.42
N LEU A 14 -3.13 -1.39 8.67
CA LEU A 14 -3.20 -1.70 7.25
C LEU A 14 -2.93 -3.20 7.04
N THR A 15 -3.79 -3.86 6.26
CA THR A 15 -3.60 -5.21 5.75
C THR A 15 -3.81 -5.20 4.24
N LEU A 16 -2.96 -5.93 3.53
CA LEU A 16 -2.95 -5.96 2.07
C LEU A 16 -2.93 -7.41 1.55
N SER A 17 -3.68 -7.67 0.49
CA SER A 17 -3.49 -8.86 -0.33
C SER A 17 -3.72 -8.56 -1.79
N ARG A 18 -2.92 -9.16 -2.66
CA ARG A 18 -3.02 -9.03 -4.12
C ARG A 18 -3.66 -10.27 -4.72
N ARG A 19 -4.50 -10.05 -5.73
CA ARG A 19 -4.93 -11.09 -6.67
C ARG A 19 -4.97 -10.54 -8.09
N GLY A 20 -3.95 -10.82 -8.90
CA GLY A 20 -3.78 -10.21 -10.22
C GLY A 20 -3.66 -8.70 -10.12
N ASP A 21 -4.63 -7.99 -10.71
CA ASP A 21 -4.75 -6.52 -10.67
C ASP A 21 -5.74 -6.02 -9.61
N ILE A 22 -6.26 -6.93 -8.78
CA ILE A 22 -7.12 -6.59 -7.64
C ILE A 22 -6.23 -6.47 -6.40
N LEU A 23 -6.34 -5.34 -5.71
CA LEU A 23 -5.71 -5.11 -4.41
C LEU A 23 -6.78 -5.06 -3.33
N THR A 24 -6.70 -5.96 -2.35
CA THR A 24 -7.57 -5.94 -1.18
C THR A 24 -6.88 -5.17 -0.07
N ILE A 25 -7.52 -4.12 0.43
CA ILE A 25 -7.04 -3.24 1.49
C ILE A 25 -8.02 -3.35 2.65
N ASN A 26 -7.56 -3.84 3.81
CA ASN A 26 -8.41 -4.00 5.00
C ASN A 26 -9.73 -4.76 4.75
N GLY A 27 -9.68 -5.75 3.86
CA GLY A 27 -10.83 -6.59 3.48
C GLY A 27 -11.69 -6.03 2.34
N GLU A 28 -11.45 -4.81 1.88
CA GLU A 28 -12.14 -4.22 0.73
C GLU A 28 -11.32 -4.40 -0.55
N ALA A 29 -11.94 -4.92 -1.61
CA ALA A 29 -11.29 -5.23 -2.87
C ALA A 29 -11.42 -4.08 -3.88
N PHE A 30 -10.28 -3.58 -4.35
CA PHE A 30 -10.19 -2.56 -5.39
C PHE A 30 -9.69 -3.20 -6.70
N ASP A 31 -10.53 -3.20 -7.72
CA ASP A 31 -10.24 -3.78 -9.03
C ASP A 31 -9.66 -2.73 -9.98
N PHE A 32 -8.38 -2.88 -10.32
CA PHE A 32 -7.66 -2.00 -11.23
C PHE A 32 -7.40 -2.65 -12.61
N SER A 33 -8.02 -3.79 -12.90
CA SER A 33 -7.87 -4.49 -14.19
C SER A 33 -8.32 -3.64 -15.38
N GLY A 34 -9.22 -2.69 -15.15
CA GLY A 34 -9.73 -1.76 -16.17
C GLY A 34 -8.75 -0.65 -16.59
N ILE A 35 -7.61 -0.48 -15.91
CA ILE A 35 -6.62 0.55 -16.25
C ILE A 35 -5.71 0.03 -17.38
N PRO A 36 -5.77 0.59 -18.60
CA PRO A 36 -4.91 0.17 -19.70
C PRO A 36 -3.47 0.68 -19.53
N GLU A 37 -2.55 0.12 -20.32
CA GLU A 37 -1.15 0.54 -20.36
C GLU A 37 -0.99 2.05 -20.64
N GLY A 38 -0.14 2.73 -19.86
CA GLY A 38 0.12 4.16 -19.97
C GLY A 38 -1.01 5.06 -19.46
N ALA A 39 -2.10 4.51 -18.91
CA ALA A 39 -3.19 5.28 -18.35
C ALA A 39 -3.05 5.49 -16.84
N THR A 40 -3.72 6.55 -16.37
CA THR A 40 -3.78 6.96 -14.98
C THR A 40 -5.23 6.95 -14.52
N LEU A 41 -5.51 6.29 -13.41
CA LEU A 41 -6.73 6.42 -12.63
C LEU A 41 -6.47 7.44 -11.50
N PRO A 42 -7.13 8.61 -11.52
CA PRO A 42 -6.96 9.60 -10.48
C PRO A 42 -7.34 9.06 -9.10
N ARG A 43 -6.60 9.44 -8.06
CA ARG A 43 -6.86 9.09 -6.65
C ARG A 43 -8.30 9.38 -6.25
N GLU A 44 -8.82 10.53 -6.66
CA GLU A 44 -10.18 11.00 -6.34
C GLU A 44 -11.29 10.14 -6.97
N ALA A 45 -10.97 9.33 -7.99
CA ALA A 45 -11.91 8.40 -8.60
C ALA A 45 -12.01 7.07 -7.83
N VAL A 46 -11.15 6.85 -6.83
CA VAL A 46 -11.14 5.66 -5.98
C VAL A 46 -11.60 6.05 -4.59
N ASP A 47 -12.72 5.46 -4.13
CA ASP A 47 -13.21 5.65 -2.76
C ASP A 47 -12.40 4.80 -1.77
N CYS A 48 -11.13 5.16 -1.57
CA CYS A 48 -10.19 4.43 -0.72
C CYS A 48 -9.32 5.38 0.09
N ASP A 49 -9.62 5.55 1.38
CA ASP A 49 -8.88 6.46 2.28
C ASP A 49 -7.38 6.13 2.39
N TRP A 50 -6.98 4.89 2.11
CA TRP A 50 -5.60 4.43 2.20
C TRP A 50 -4.76 4.77 0.98
N LEU A 51 -5.37 5.08 -0.16
CA LEU A 51 -4.65 5.41 -1.38
C LEU A 51 -4.04 6.82 -1.23
N ALA A 52 -2.76 6.98 -1.55
CA ALA A 52 -2.00 8.23 -1.37
C ALA A 52 -1.54 8.86 -2.69
N SER A 53 -1.80 8.20 -3.81
CA SER A 53 -1.48 8.69 -5.16
C SER A 53 -2.54 8.24 -6.17
N ASP A 54 -2.42 8.75 -7.39
CA ASP A 54 -3.08 8.12 -8.54
C ASP A 54 -2.55 6.70 -8.76
N VAL A 55 -3.33 5.87 -9.46
CA VAL A 55 -2.92 4.52 -9.89
C VAL A 55 -2.56 4.59 -11.37
N VAL A 56 -1.34 4.23 -11.71
CA VAL A 56 -0.83 4.31 -13.10
C VAL A 56 -0.40 2.93 -13.55
N ARG A 57 -0.65 2.56 -14.81
CA ARG A 57 -0.03 1.37 -15.40
C ARG A 57 1.19 1.76 -16.23
N ILE A 58 2.36 1.21 -15.89
CA ILE A 58 3.64 1.46 -16.56
C ILE A 58 4.32 0.12 -16.78
N ASP A 59 4.70 -0.16 -18.03
CA ASP A 59 5.38 -1.39 -18.44
C ASP A 59 4.63 -2.66 -18.04
N GLY A 60 3.29 -2.61 -18.07
CA GLY A 60 2.40 -3.71 -17.71
C GLY A 60 2.06 -3.81 -16.21
N ASP A 61 2.80 -3.12 -15.35
CA ASP A 61 2.60 -3.14 -13.90
C ASP A 61 1.80 -1.94 -13.40
N LEU A 62 0.96 -2.16 -12.38
CA LEU A 62 0.29 -1.07 -11.65
C LEU A 62 1.25 -0.46 -10.63
N HIS A 63 1.33 0.87 -10.61
CA HIS A 63 2.09 1.69 -9.69
C HIS A 63 1.15 2.57 -8.87
N LEU A 64 1.30 2.53 -7.54
CA LEU A 64 0.53 3.34 -6.61
C LEU A 64 1.30 3.57 -5.30
N ALA A 65 0.84 4.55 -4.51
CA ALA A 65 1.29 4.80 -3.16
C ALA A 65 0.14 4.56 -2.16
N LEU A 66 0.43 3.91 -1.04
CA LEU A 66 -0.50 3.72 0.06
C LEU A 66 -0.02 4.43 1.31
N ILE A 67 -0.96 4.89 2.14
CA ILE A 67 -0.67 5.34 3.50
C ILE A 67 -0.21 4.14 4.32
N LEU A 68 0.97 4.21 4.91
CA LEU A 68 1.49 3.21 5.84
C LEU A 68 1.32 3.74 7.28
N PRO A 69 0.36 3.21 8.06
CA PRO A 69 0.09 3.73 9.38
C PRO A 69 1.18 3.31 10.36
N HIS A 70 1.54 4.20 11.28
CA HIS A 70 2.53 3.93 12.31
C HIS A 70 2.22 4.59 13.65
N GLY A 71 2.68 3.95 14.73
CA GLY A 71 2.57 4.45 16.09
C GLY A 71 3.56 5.55 16.42
N ALA A 72 3.59 5.99 17.69
CA ALA A 72 4.58 6.97 18.17
C ALA A 72 6.03 6.46 18.04
N ASN A 73 6.23 5.17 18.29
CA ASN A 73 7.54 4.53 18.31
C ASN A 73 7.70 3.62 17.08
N ALA A 74 7.60 4.20 15.89
CA ALA A 74 7.72 3.46 14.64
C ALA A 74 9.18 3.12 14.32
N PRO A 75 9.49 1.90 13.85
CA PRO A 75 10.84 1.57 13.40
C PRO A 75 11.20 2.36 12.13
N ARG A 76 12.50 2.44 11.85
CA ARG A 76 13.00 3.19 10.68
C ARG A 76 12.43 2.68 9.35
N GLU A 77 12.26 1.37 9.21
CA GLU A 77 11.65 0.72 8.03
C GLU A 77 10.19 1.15 7.80
N THR A 78 9.49 1.59 8.84
CA THR A 78 8.11 2.11 8.73
C THR A 78 8.09 3.60 8.49
N LEU A 79 9.05 4.35 9.04
CA LEU A 79 9.19 5.80 8.83
C LEU A 79 9.82 6.15 7.46
N PHE A 80 10.58 5.22 6.90
CA PHE A 80 11.25 5.34 5.59
C PHE A 80 11.10 4.01 4.83
N PRO A 81 9.87 3.66 4.43
CA PRO A 81 9.58 2.39 3.80
C PRO A 81 10.16 2.30 2.40
N ASP A 82 10.81 1.18 2.11
CA ASP A 82 11.19 0.82 0.74
C ASP A 82 9.92 0.43 -0.05
N PRO A 83 9.86 0.76 -1.35
CA PRO A 83 8.79 0.26 -2.22
C PRO A 83 8.81 -1.27 -2.30
N VAL A 84 7.62 -1.86 -2.45
CA VAL A 84 7.45 -3.31 -2.60
C VAL A 84 6.93 -3.62 -4.00
N THR A 85 7.63 -4.54 -4.68
CA THR A 85 7.17 -5.15 -5.92
C THR A 85 6.51 -6.49 -5.61
N ILE A 86 5.20 -6.58 -5.83
CA ILE A 86 4.40 -7.78 -5.64
C ILE A 86 4.29 -8.52 -6.98
N THR A 87 4.89 -9.71 -7.02
CA THR A 87 4.93 -10.58 -8.22
C THR A 87 3.96 -11.75 -8.13
N GLU A 88 3.61 -12.21 -6.93
CA GLU A 88 2.69 -13.33 -6.69
C GLU A 88 1.36 -12.87 -6.08
N ASP A 89 0.35 -13.74 -6.13
CA ASP A 89 -0.94 -13.52 -5.46
C ASP A 89 -0.84 -13.96 -4.01
N GLY A 90 -1.49 -13.22 -3.10
CA GLY A 90 -1.51 -13.53 -1.68
C GLY A 90 -1.37 -12.31 -0.78
N PRO A 91 -1.22 -12.53 0.54
CA PRO A 91 -0.93 -11.49 1.51
C PRO A 91 0.38 -10.76 1.16
N VAL A 92 0.41 -9.46 1.43
CA VAL A 92 1.61 -8.63 1.28
C VAL A 92 2.14 -8.30 2.67
N ASP A 93 3.40 -8.64 2.91
CA ASP A 93 4.06 -8.33 4.17
C ASP A 93 4.33 -6.83 4.28
N LEU A 94 3.98 -6.25 5.43
CA LEU A 94 4.19 -4.85 5.75
C LEU A 94 5.14 -4.72 6.95
N PRO A 95 5.92 -3.63 7.02
CA PRO A 95 6.80 -3.40 8.17
C PRO A 95 5.98 -3.13 9.44
N ALA A 96 6.60 -3.36 10.60
CA ALA A 96 5.91 -3.28 11.88
C ALA A 96 5.43 -1.84 12.20
N ASN A 97 4.19 -1.69 12.68
CA ASN A 97 3.60 -0.38 12.99
C ASN A 97 4.34 0.36 14.13
N SER A 98 4.84 -0.38 15.11
CA SER A 98 5.60 0.14 16.25
C SER A 98 6.57 -0.90 16.78
N ILE A 99 7.69 -0.44 17.34
CA ILE A 99 8.55 -1.24 18.20
C ILE A 99 8.11 -1.03 19.65
N GLU A 100 7.77 -2.12 20.34
CA GLU A 100 7.72 -2.07 21.82
C GLU A 100 9.15 -1.94 22.32
N GLU A 101 9.42 -0.92 23.13
CA GLU A 101 10.62 -0.89 23.96
C GLU A 101 10.47 -2.06 24.94
N ASN A 102 11.22 -3.13 24.72
CA ASN A 102 11.38 -4.17 25.73
C ASN A 102 11.98 -3.47 26.96
N ALA A 103 11.14 -3.23 27.97
CA ALA A 103 11.59 -2.74 29.27
C ALA A 103 12.51 -3.80 29.87
N ALA A 104 13.82 -3.55 29.79
CA ALA A 104 14.86 -4.30 30.48
C ALA A 104 15.36 -3.47 31.68
#